data_AF-A0A9D5GAD1-F1
#
_entry.id   AF-A0A9D5GAD1-F1
#
_cell.length_a   1.000
_cell.length_b   1.000
_cell.length_c   1.000
_cell.angle_alpha   90.00
_cell.angle_beta   90.00
_cell.angle_gamma   90.00
#
_symmetry.space_group_name_H-M   'P 1'
#
loop_
_entity.id
_entity.type
_entity.pdbx_description
1 polymer ?
#
loop_
_entity_poly.entity_id
_entity_poly.type
_entity_poly.pdbx_seq_one_letter_code
_entity_poly.pdbx_strand_id
1 'polypeptide(L)'
;MQERTIERLGGNKTIRIDTRIVAASNRHPQREVAAGRFREDLFYRLSVVEIALPPLRERRDDIPMLVASVLHRAAARDGRTVSITAQAINVLRDRSWPGNVRELENALERGLVLSGGTIDAEHVRVDETAPDALPSSDRTDDAAEPKRPRGLSARAVSS
;
A
#
# COMPACT_ATOMS: atom_id res chain seq x y z
N MET A 1 14.84 17.73 -7.42
CA MET A 1 13.68 18.63 -7.19
C MET A 1 14.14 20.06 -6.89
N GLN A 2 14.88 20.70 -7.81
CA GLN A 2 15.35 22.08 -7.60
C GLN A 2 14.44 23.10 -8.26
N GLU A 3 13.55 22.69 -9.16
CA GLU A 3 12.67 23.59 -9.89
C GLU A 3 11.22 23.12 -9.69
N ARG A 4 10.39 24.00 -9.13
CA ARG A 4 8.95 23.82 -8.91
C ARG A 4 8.18 23.87 -10.23
N THR A 5 8.66 23.11 -11.20
CA THR A 5 8.23 23.15 -12.59
C THR A 5 8.13 21.74 -13.14
N ILE A 6 7.19 21.54 -14.05
CA ILE A 6 7.02 20.29 -14.78
C ILE A 6 6.82 20.58 -16.26
N GLU A 7 7.14 19.60 -17.08
CA GLU A 7 6.87 19.60 -18.52
C GLU A 7 5.95 18.44 -18.87
N ARG A 8 5.03 18.68 -19.80
CA ARG A 8 4.20 17.61 -20.36
C ARG A 8 5.04 16.78 -21.32
N LEU A 9 4.87 15.46 -21.33
CA LEU A 9 5.51 14.61 -22.33
C LEU A 9 5.13 15.07 -23.74
N GLY A 10 6.13 15.41 -24.56
CA GLY A 10 5.94 15.91 -25.92
C GLY A 10 5.66 17.42 -26.04
N GLY A 11 5.66 18.18 -24.95
CA GLY A 11 5.55 19.64 -24.96
C GLY A 11 6.81 20.30 -24.41
N ASN A 12 7.14 21.50 -24.89
CA ASN A 12 8.26 22.31 -24.41
C ASN A 12 7.83 23.43 -23.44
N LYS A 13 6.56 23.41 -23.01
CA LYS A 13 6.00 24.41 -22.11
C LYS A 13 6.27 24.01 -20.65
N THR A 14 7.15 24.76 -20.00
CA THR A 14 7.38 24.66 -18.56
C THR A 14 6.17 25.22 -17.78
N ILE A 15 5.65 24.43 -16.83
CA ILE A 15 4.51 24.81 -15.98
C ILE A 15 4.99 24.93 -14.54
N ARG A 16 4.85 26.11 -13.92
CA ARG A 16 5.15 26.29 -12.50
C ARG A 16 4.05 25.68 -11.63
N ILE A 17 4.45 24.93 -10.61
CA ILE A 17 3.53 24.26 -9.69
C ILE A 17 3.88 24.60 -8.25
N ASP A 18 2.87 24.78 -7.42
CA ASP A 18 3.03 24.84 -5.96
C ASP A 18 2.28 23.66 -5.36
N THR A 19 3.02 22.65 -4.89
CA THR A 19 2.44 21.37 -4.49
C THR A 19 3.13 20.84 -3.25
N ARG A 20 2.34 20.14 -2.41
CA ARG A 20 2.85 19.36 -1.29
C ARG A 20 3.02 17.92 -1.75
N ILE A 21 4.23 17.38 -1.60
CA ILE A 21 4.56 16.00 -1.97
C ILE A 21 4.39 15.11 -0.73
N VAL A 22 3.64 14.02 -0.87
CA VAL A 22 3.55 12.93 0.10
C VAL A 22 3.88 11.63 -0.65
N ALA A 23 4.81 10.86 -0.12
CA ALA A 23 5.22 9.57 -0.68
C ALA A 23 4.99 8.47 0.35
N ALA A 24 4.62 7.27 -0.11
CA ALA A 24 4.44 6.08 0.72
C ALA A 24 5.10 4.89 0.01
N SER A 25 5.76 4.02 0.76
CA SER A 25 6.42 2.83 0.24
C SER A 25 6.21 1.66 1.21
N ASN A 26 5.94 0.47 0.67
CA ASN A 26 5.94 -0.79 1.42
C ASN A 26 7.34 -1.44 1.47
N ARG A 27 8.30 -0.94 0.68
CA ARG A 27 9.70 -1.36 0.69
C ARG A 27 10.53 -0.35 1.48
N HIS A 28 11.59 -0.84 2.14
CA HIS A 28 12.53 0.02 2.86
C HIS A 28 13.36 0.86 1.89
N PRO A 29 13.15 2.18 1.81
CA PRO A 29 13.79 3.00 0.78
C PRO A 29 15.31 3.00 0.90
N GLN A 30 15.86 2.96 2.13
CA GLN A 30 17.32 2.87 2.32
C GLN A 30 17.91 1.59 1.69
N ARG A 31 17.21 0.45 1.79
CA ARG A 31 17.64 -0.81 1.19
C ARG A 31 17.56 -0.75 -0.34
N GLU A 32 16.54 -0.11 -0.87
CA GLU A 32 16.39 0.07 -2.32
C GLU A 32 17.45 1.03 -2.90
N VAL A 33 17.88 2.05 -2.14
CA VAL A 33 19.01 2.92 -2.49
C VAL A 33 20.30 2.11 -2.52
N ALA A 34 20.59 1.34 -1.46
CA ALA A 34 21.79 0.50 -1.40
C ALA A 34 21.84 -0.55 -2.52
N ALA A 35 20.68 -1.05 -2.95
CA ALA A 35 20.56 -1.97 -4.07
C ALA A 35 20.58 -1.30 -5.46
N GLY A 36 20.74 0.03 -5.54
CA GLY A 36 20.78 0.79 -6.79
C GLY A 36 19.43 0.91 -7.52
N ARG A 37 18.34 0.46 -6.90
CA ARG A 37 16.98 0.52 -7.48
C ARG A 37 16.26 1.83 -7.17
N PHE A 38 16.75 2.59 -6.21
CA PHE A 38 16.20 3.89 -5.85
C PHE A 38 17.27 4.98 -5.86
N ARG A 39 16.89 6.14 -6.38
CA ARG A 39 17.78 7.29 -6.49
C ARG A 39 18.05 7.90 -5.11
N GLU A 40 19.32 7.93 -4.74
CA GLU A 40 19.79 8.49 -3.46
C GLU A 40 19.41 9.97 -3.29
N ASP A 41 19.58 10.78 -4.35
CA ASP A 41 19.26 12.20 -4.33
C ASP A 41 17.76 12.49 -4.16
N LEU A 42 16.90 11.57 -4.63
CA LEU A 42 15.46 11.63 -4.42
C LEU A 42 15.10 11.21 -3.00
N PHE A 43 15.73 10.15 -2.48
CA PHE A 43 15.51 9.67 -1.11
C PHE A 43 15.76 10.75 -0.08
N TYR A 44 16.90 11.43 -0.14
CA TYR A 44 17.21 12.49 0.83
C TYR A 44 16.29 13.72 0.72
N ARG A 45 15.68 13.96 -0.45
CA ARG A 45 14.71 15.05 -0.62
C ARG A 45 13.30 14.70 -0.13
N LEU A 46 12.92 13.42 -0.18
CA LEU A 46 11.63 12.95 0.32
C LEU A 46 11.65 12.73 1.84
N SER A 47 12.78 12.26 2.37
CA SER A 47 12.90 11.77 3.76
C SER A 47 13.20 12.88 4.78
N VAL A 48 12.57 14.05 4.60
CA VAL A 48 12.69 15.16 5.56
C VAL A 48 11.85 14.88 6.81
N VAL A 49 10.67 14.32 6.63
CA VAL A 49 9.78 13.85 7.71
C VAL A 49 9.33 12.45 7.35
N GLU A 50 9.79 11.46 8.11
CA GLU A 50 9.38 10.07 7.96
C GLU A 50 8.31 9.72 9.00
N ILE A 51 7.21 9.12 8.55
CA ILE A 51 6.15 8.61 9.41
C ILE A 51 6.11 7.10 9.26
N ALA A 52 6.62 6.40 10.26
CA ALA A 52 6.51 4.95 10.33
C ALA A 52 5.07 4.56 10.71
N LEU A 53 4.42 3.78 9.86
CA LEU A 53 3.11 3.21 10.14
C LEU A 53 3.30 1.78 10.68
N PRO A 54 3.22 1.56 12.00
CA PRO A 54 3.32 0.22 12.55
C PRO A 54 2.12 -0.63 12.10
N PRO A 55 2.34 -1.93 11.88
CA PRO A 55 1.33 -2.86 11.46
C PRO A 55 0.24 -3.02 12.52
N LEU A 56 -0.95 -3.46 12.11
CA LEU A 56 -2.14 -3.52 12.95
C LEU A 56 -1.94 -4.37 14.23
N ARG A 57 -1.11 -5.41 14.18
CA ARG A 57 -0.73 -6.23 15.34
C ARG A 57 -0.02 -5.46 16.47
N GLU A 58 0.66 -4.37 16.15
CA GLU A 58 1.35 -3.52 17.13
C GLU A 58 0.45 -2.42 17.68
N ARG A 59 -0.75 -2.25 17.11
CA ARG A 59 -1.76 -1.22 17.46
C ARG A 59 -3.16 -1.83 17.64
N ARG A 60 -3.23 -2.96 18.35
CA ARG A 60 -4.49 -3.73 18.55
C ARG A 60 -5.59 -2.93 19.25
N ASP A 61 -5.24 -1.91 20.02
CA ASP A 61 -6.21 -1.05 20.69
C ASP A 61 -6.95 -0.10 19.72
N ASP A 62 -6.45 0.07 18.49
CA ASP A 62 -7.15 0.80 17.44
C ASP A 62 -8.29 -0.01 16.81
N ILE A 63 -8.32 -1.34 17.00
CA ILE A 63 -9.26 -2.26 16.34
C ILE A 63 -10.73 -1.89 16.61
N PRO A 64 -11.18 -1.63 17.86
CA PRO A 64 -12.57 -1.25 18.11
C PRO A 64 -13.00 0.01 17.34
N MET A 65 -12.12 1.01 17.25
CA MET A 65 -12.38 2.25 16.52
C MET A 65 -12.44 2.00 15.00
N LEU A 66 -11.51 1.21 14.47
CA LEU A 66 -11.49 0.82 13.06
C LEU A 66 -12.76 0.05 12.68
N VAL A 67 -13.15 -0.94 13.49
CA VAL A 67 -14.39 -1.71 13.33
C VAL A 67 -15.60 -0.79 13.27
N ALA A 68 -15.73 0.15 14.22
CA ALA A 68 -16.83 1.10 14.25
C ALA A 68 -16.89 1.94 12.96
N SER A 69 -15.74 2.41 12.46
CA SER A 69 -15.67 3.15 11.20
C SER A 69 -16.10 2.32 10.00
N VAL A 70 -15.66 1.06 9.91
CA VAL A 70 -16.00 0.15 8.81
C VAL A 70 -17.50 -0.17 8.82
N LEU A 71 -18.05 -0.49 9.99
CA LEU A 71 -19.47 -0.78 10.16
C LEU A 71 -20.34 0.44 9.84
N HIS A 72 -19.92 1.63 10.26
CA HIS A 72 -20.64 2.86 9.91
C HIS A 72 -20.73 3.07 8.39
N ARG A 73 -19.62 2.86 7.66
CA ARG A 73 -19.61 2.94 6.19
C ARG A 73 -20.47 1.85 5.55
N ALA A 74 -20.45 0.63 6.09
CA ALA A 74 -21.26 -0.48 5.58
C ALA A 74 -22.77 -0.23 5.78
N ALA A 75 -23.17 0.26 6.97
CA ALA A 75 -24.57 0.66 7.23
C ALA A 75 -25.04 1.76 6.28
N ALA A 76 -24.20 2.77 6.03
CA ALA A 76 -24.53 3.86 5.11
C ALA A 76 -24.67 3.38 3.65
N ARG A 77 -23.84 2.42 3.23
CA ARG A 77 -23.88 1.85 1.86
C ARG A 77 -25.11 0.96 1.63
N ASP A 78 -25.43 0.11 2.60
CA ASP A 78 -26.44 -0.94 2.44
C ASP A 78 -27.82 -0.54 2.99
N GLY A 79 -27.93 0.61 3.66
CA GLY A 79 -29.18 1.10 4.25
C GLY A 79 -29.71 0.22 5.39
N ARG A 80 -28.85 -0.56 6.04
CA ARG A 80 -29.21 -1.50 7.12
C ARG A 80 -28.50 -1.17 8.42
N THR A 81 -29.15 -1.48 9.54
CA THR A 81 -28.52 -1.44 10.86
C THR A 81 -27.52 -2.58 10.96
N VAL A 82 -26.28 -2.25 11.29
CA VAL A 82 -25.23 -3.23 11.53
C VAL A 82 -24.70 -3.07 12.94
N SER A 83 -24.39 -4.18 13.60
CA SER A 83 -23.78 -4.17 14.93
C SER A 83 -22.78 -5.30 15.07
N ILE A 84 -21.96 -5.25 16.12
CA ILE A 84 -20.95 -6.26 16.43
C ILE A 84 -20.94 -6.53 17.93
N THR A 85 -20.78 -7.79 18.32
CA THR A 85 -20.72 -8.17 19.73
C THR A 85 -19.34 -7.87 20.32
N ALA A 86 -19.28 -7.66 21.64
CA ALA A 86 -18.00 -7.49 22.34
C ALA A 86 -17.10 -8.72 22.20
N GLN A 87 -17.69 -9.92 22.10
CA GLN A 87 -16.95 -11.16 21.89
C GLN A 87 -16.29 -11.19 20.50
N ALA A 88 -17.00 -10.75 19.45
CA ALA A 88 -16.40 -10.61 18.12
C ALA A 88 -15.25 -9.62 18.12
N ILE A 89 -15.38 -8.47 18.79
CA ILE A 89 -14.29 -7.49 18.93
C ILE A 89 -13.06 -8.12 19.59
N ASN A 90 -13.24 -8.89 20.68
CA ASN A 90 -12.13 -9.56 21.35
C ASN A 90 -11.42 -10.55 20.42
N VAL A 91 -12.18 -11.36 19.66
CA VAL A 91 -11.60 -12.26 18.66
C VAL A 91 -10.81 -11.50 17.60
N LEU A 92 -11.32 -10.36 17.15
CA LEU A 92 -10.60 -9.52 16.19
C LEU A 92 -9.31 -8.92 16.79
N ARG A 93 -9.29 -8.59 18.09
CA ARG A 93 -8.10 -8.04 18.79
C ARG A 93 -6.96 -9.04 18.92
N ASP A 94 -7.28 -10.32 19.12
CA ASP A 94 -6.26 -11.35 19.39
C ASP A 94 -5.53 -11.83 18.12
N ARG A 95 -6.02 -11.45 16.94
CA ARG A 95 -5.45 -11.82 15.64
C ARG A 95 -4.20 -11.03 15.26
N SER A 96 -3.45 -11.57 14.30
CA SER A 96 -2.17 -11.02 13.83
C SER A 96 -2.31 -10.03 12.65
N TRP A 97 -3.38 -10.13 11.86
CA TRP A 97 -3.67 -9.24 10.73
C TRP A 97 -2.46 -8.98 9.80
N PRO A 98 -1.87 -10.00 9.16
CA PRO A 98 -0.78 -9.81 8.20
C PRO A 98 -1.12 -8.83 7.07
N GLY A 99 -2.38 -8.79 6.62
CA GLY A 99 -2.90 -7.83 5.65
C GLY A 99 -3.40 -6.51 6.25
N ASN A 100 -3.12 -6.27 7.54
CA ASN A 100 -3.47 -5.05 8.28
C ASN A 100 -4.97 -4.69 8.17
N VAL A 101 -5.28 -3.40 8.05
CA VAL A 101 -6.64 -2.87 7.98
C VAL A 101 -7.43 -3.45 6.81
N ARG A 102 -6.78 -3.74 5.68
CA ARG A 102 -7.44 -4.32 4.50
C ARG A 102 -8.00 -5.71 4.81
N GLU A 103 -7.25 -6.53 5.52
CA GLU A 103 -7.70 -7.86 5.93
C GLU A 103 -8.81 -7.78 6.98
N LEU A 104 -8.68 -6.86 7.94
CA LEU A 104 -9.73 -6.58 8.92
C LEU A 104 -11.05 -6.16 8.25
N GLU A 105 -10.99 -5.25 7.29
CA GLU A 105 -12.16 -4.80 6.52
C GLU A 105 -12.82 -5.96 5.78
N ASN A 106 -12.03 -6.77 5.07
CA ASN A 106 -12.55 -7.94 4.36
C ASN A 106 -13.22 -8.94 5.31
N ALA A 107 -12.64 -9.16 6.50
CA ALA A 107 -13.23 -10.04 7.51
C ALA A 107 -14.56 -9.51 8.06
N LEU A 108 -14.65 -8.20 8.29
CA LEU A 108 -15.89 -7.55 8.73
C LEU A 108 -16.97 -7.57 7.64
N GLU A 109 -16.62 -7.32 6.38
CA GLU A 109 -17.57 -7.40 5.27
C GLU A 109 -18.14 -8.82 5.12
N ARG A 110 -17.29 -9.85 5.18
CA ARG A 110 -17.75 -11.25 5.18
C ARG A 110 -18.60 -11.57 6.39
N GLY A 111 -18.16 -11.19 7.59
CA GLY A 111 -18.94 -11.39 8.82
C GLY A 111 -20.30 -10.71 8.76
N LEU A 112 -20.41 -9.56 8.10
CA LEU A 112 -21.67 -8.85 7.90
C LEU A 112 -22.61 -9.56 6.90
N VAL A 113 -22.05 -10.20 5.87
CA VAL A 113 -22.83 -11.04 4.95
C VAL A 113 -23.36 -12.29 5.68
N LEU A 114 -22.52 -12.94 6.50
CA LEU A 114 -22.88 -14.16 7.21
C LEU A 114 -23.89 -13.92 8.34
N SER A 115 -23.77 -12.79 9.06
CA SER A 115 -24.60 -12.49 10.23
C SER A 115 -25.98 -11.92 9.93
N GLY A 116 -26.19 -11.37 8.72
CA GLY A 116 -27.45 -10.71 8.38
C GLY A 116 -27.76 -9.43 9.17
N GLY A 117 -26.83 -8.93 10.00
CA GLY A 117 -27.00 -7.66 10.73
C GLY A 117 -26.13 -7.53 11.98
N THR A 118 -25.98 -8.58 12.79
CA THR A 118 -25.19 -8.53 14.04
C THR A 118 -24.03 -9.51 14.00
N ILE A 119 -22.81 -8.99 13.84
CA ILE A 119 -21.60 -9.80 13.76
C ILE A 119 -21.24 -10.34 15.15
N ASP A 120 -21.41 -11.64 15.34
CA ASP A 120 -20.88 -12.37 16.51
C ASP A 120 -19.55 -13.08 16.22
N ALA A 121 -18.91 -13.62 17.26
CA ALA A 121 -17.57 -14.19 17.25
C ALA A 121 -17.41 -15.35 16.26
N GLU A 122 -18.46 -16.13 16.01
CA GLU A 122 -18.44 -17.20 15.01
C GLU A 122 -18.27 -16.69 13.58
N HIS A 123 -18.88 -15.55 13.23
CA HIS A 123 -18.84 -14.98 11.89
C HIS A 123 -17.44 -14.47 11.50
N VAL A 124 -16.64 -14.07 12.49
CA VAL A 124 -15.27 -13.60 12.26
C VAL A 124 -14.25 -14.74 12.37
N ARG A 125 -14.59 -15.86 13.01
CA ARG A 125 -13.67 -17.01 13.17
C ARG A 125 -13.36 -17.76 11.88
N VAL A 126 -14.32 -17.82 10.96
CA VAL A 126 -14.26 -18.61 9.70
C VAL A 126 -13.09 -18.22 8.78
N ASP A 127 -12.50 -17.04 8.99
CA ASP A 127 -11.47 -16.48 8.10
C ASP A 127 -10.05 -17.02 8.27
N GLU A 128 -9.80 -17.99 9.16
CA GLU A 128 -8.46 -18.62 9.27
C GLU A 128 -8.07 -19.46 8.04
N THR A 129 -9.01 -19.81 7.18
CA THR A 129 -8.80 -20.77 6.06
C THR A 129 -8.61 -20.15 4.68
N ALA A 130 -8.61 -18.83 4.53
CA ALA A 130 -8.32 -18.22 3.23
C ALA A 130 -6.80 -17.98 3.08
N PRO A 131 -6.07 -18.74 2.24
CA PRO A 131 -4.73 -18.30 1.85
C PRO A 131 -4.87 -16.93 1.18
N ASP A 132 -3.96 -16.03 1.48
CA ASP A 132 -3.83 -14.67 0.94
C ASP A 132 -3.53 -14.72 -0.56
N ALA A 133 -4.44 -15.27 -1.36
CA ALA A 133 -4.42 -15.30 -2.81
C ALA A 133 -5.09 -14.04 -3.33
N LEU A 134 -4.56 -12.89 -2.94
CA LEU A 134 -4.54 -11.75 -3.85
C LEU A 134 -3.10 -11.62 -4.30
N PRO A 135 -2.81 -11.70 -5.61
CA PRO A 135 -1.48 -11.40 -6.08
C PRO A 135 -1.22 -9.94 -5.71
N SER A 136 -0.40 -9.71 -4.69
CA SER A 136 0.51 -8.58 -4.75
C SER A 136 1.13 -8.68 -6.13
N SER A 137 1.05 -7.62 -6.92
CA SER A 137 1.75 -7.50 -8.19
C SER A 137 3.26 -7.50 -7.95
N ASP A 138 3.80 -8.60 -7.43
CA ASP A 138 5.11 -9.12 -7.76
C ASP A 138 4.94 -9.67 -9.18
N ARG A 139 4.91 -8.73 -10.12
CA ARG A 139 5.41 -9.03 -11.44
C ARG A 139 6.92 -9.05 -11.26
N THR A 140 7.44 -10.26 -11.13
CA THR A 140 8.81 -10.60 -11.50
C THR A 140 9.14 -9.91 -12.81
N ASP A 141 9.97 -8.86 -12.75
CA ASP A 141 10.87 -8.54 -13.85
C ASP A 141 12.26 -8.92 -13.35
N ASP A 142 12.53 -10.22 -13.50
CA ASP A 142 13.89 -10.70 -13.58
C ASP A 142 14.31 -10.62 -15.06
N ALA A 143 15.57 -10.22 -15.26
CA ALA A 143 16.31 -10.19 -16.52
C ALA A 143 15.87 -9.21 -17.64
N ALA A 144 16.34 -7.96 -17.54
CA ALA A 144 16.77 -7.20 -18.72
C ALA A 144 18.23 -6.75 -18.54
N GLU A 145 19.12 -7.62 -19.02
CA GLU A 145 20.55 -7.46 -19.18
C GLU A 145 20.93 -6.11 -19.87
N PRO A 146 21.87 -5.31 -19.36
CA PRO A 146 22.28 -4.07 -20.04
C PRO A 146 23.15 -4.41 -21.27
N LYS A 147 22.58 -4.29 -22.47
CA LYS A 147 23.36 -4.29 -23.72
C LYS A 147 24.28 -3.05 -23.72
N ARG A 148 25.59 -3.30 -23.60
CA ARG A 148 26.65 -2.31 -23.80
C ARG A 148 26.54 -1.68 -25.21
N PRO A 149 26.82 -0.37 -25.37
CA PRO A 149 26.82 0.24 -26.70
C PRO A 149 27.99 -0.31 -27.53
N ARG A 150 27.68 -0.83 -28.73
CA ARG A 150 28.70 -1.21 -29.72
C ARG A 150 29.41 0.05 -30.20
N GLY A 151 30.74 0.00 -30.17
CA GLY A 151 31.63 1.10 -30.51
C GLY A 151 31.40 1.70 -31.89
N LEU A 152 31.49 3.03 -31.94
CA LEU A 152 31.72 3.80 -33.15
C LEU A 152 33.14 3.50 -33.62
N SER A 153 33.31 2.62 -34.62
CA SER A 153 34.57 2.55 -35.35
C SER A 153 34.59 3.71 -36.34
N ALA A 154 35.37 4.73 -36.01
CA ALA A 154 35.90 5.65 -37.01
C ALA A 154 36.64 4.83 -38.07
N ARG A 155 36.36 5.10 -39.34
CA ARG A 155 37.20 4.64 -40.45
C ARG A 155 37.49 5.84 -41.33
N ALA A 156 38.71 6.33 -41.20
CA ALA A 156 39.32 7.27 -42.11
C ALA A 156 39.99 6.52 -43.28
N VAL A 157 40.28 7.31 -44.32
CA VAL A 157 41.31 7.14 -45.37
C VAL A 157 40.82 6.75 -46.79
N SER A 158 40.77 7.80 -47.63
CA SER A 158 41.28 7.98 -49.00
C SER A 158 40.87 7.05 -50.15
N SER A 159 40.34 7.62 -51.25
CA SER A 159 41.11 8.26 -52.35
C SER A 159 40.19 9.17 -53.18
#